data_AF-A0A2I1GVZ6-F1
#
_entry.id   AF-A0A2I1GVZ6-F1
#
_cell.length_a   1.000
_cell.length_b   1.000
_cell.length_c   1.000
_cell.angle_alpha   90.00
_cell.angle_beta   90.00
_cell.angle_gamma   90.00
#
_symmetry.space_group_name_H-M   'P 1'
#
loop_
_entity.id
_entity.type
_entity.pdbx_description
1 polymer ?
#
loop_
_entity_poly.entity_id
_entity_poly.type
_entity_poly.pdbx_seq_one_letter_code
_entity_poly.pdbx_strand_id
1 'polypeptide(L)'
;MLQVTDIYDVETLKDKVEDTIIKGRYIGVRNLCKILISSEDFNAQQLRNYYIRHIISNRKLIKEQLLKLNTNAANDVEQLEISQMSQKLEPFLTVKEDKMNN
;
A
#
# COMPACT_ATOMS: atom_id res chain seq x y z
N MET A 1 -12.02 9.19 7.55
CA MET A 1 -13.10 9.33 6.53
C MET A 1 -13.49 7.96 5.98
N LEU A 2 -12.56 7.16 5.41
CA LEU A 2 -12.87 5.77 4.97
C LEU A 2 -13.60 4.95 6.04
N GLN A 3 -13.08 4.93 7.27
CA GLN A 3 -13.74 4.25 8.39
C GLN A 3 -15.18 4.73 8.64
N VAL A 4 -15.42 6.03 8.55
CA VAL A 4 -16.74 6.62 8.82
C VAL A 4 -17.71 6.25 7.70
N THR A 5 -17.26 6.31 6.44
CA THR A 5 -18.10 5.93 5.29
C THR A 5 -18.44 4.45 5.31
N ASP A 6 -17.52 3.61 5.80
CA ASP A 6 -17.73 2.16 5.94
C ASP A 6 -18.70 1.81 7.09
N ILE A 7 -18.53 2.42 8.27
CA ILE A 7 -19.42 2.21 9.44
C ILE A 7 -20.87 2.59 9.13
N TYR A 8 -21.08 3.68 8.39
CA TYR A 8 -22.42 4.19 8.07
C TYR A 8 -22.93 3.75 6.70
N ASP A 9 -22.22 2.86 6.00
CA ASP A 9 -22.60 2.30 4.69
C ASP A 9 -22.93 3.40 3.64
N VAL A 10 -22.13 4.48 3.64
CA VAL A 10 -22.31 5.62 2.75
C VAL A 10 -21.43 5.46 1.51
N GLU A 11 -21.80 4.53 0.64
CA GLU A 11 -20.96 4.05 -0.45
C GLU A 11 -20.54 5.16 -1.42
N THR A 12 -21.45 6.06 -1.80
CA THR A 12 -21.12 7.19 -2.70
C THR A 12 -20.06 8.15 -2.14
N LEU A 13 -19.96 8.26 -0.81
CA LEU A 13 -18.90 9.05 -0.18
C LEU A 13 -17.62 8.23 -0.04
N LYS A 14 -17.74 6.92 0.21
CA LYS A 14 -16.60 5.98 0.23
C LYS A 14 -15.85 6.02 -1.11
N ASP A 15 -16.56 5.91 -2.22
CA ASP A 15 -16.00 6.01 -3.58
C ASP A 15 -15.21 7.31 -3.78
N LYS A 16 -15.76 8.45 -3.37
CA LYS A 16 -15.09 9.76 -3.48
C LYS A 16 -13.82 9.83 -2.64
N VAL A 17 -13.81 9.19 -1.47
CA VAL A 17 -12.65 9.11 -0.61
C VAL A 17 -11.58 8.23 -1.24
N GLU A 18 -11.95 7.05 -1.74
CA GLU A 18 -11.04 6.16 -2.47
C GLU A 18 -10.42 6.85 -3.68
N ASP A 19 -11.23 7.50 -4.54
CA ASP A 19 -10.77 8.27 -5.69
C ASP A 19 -9.79 9.40 -5.31
N THR A 20 -10.05 10.08 -4.19
CA THR A 20 -9.18 11.16 -3.70
C THR A 20 -7.81 10.60 -3.28
N ILE A 21 -7.78 9.47 -2.59
CA ILE A 21 -6.53 8.83 -2.16
C ILE A 21 -5.78 8.25 -3.38
N ILE A 22 -6.50 7.69 -4.36
CA ILE A 22 -5.93 7.20 -5.62
C ILE A 22 -5.27 8.35 -6.40
N LYS A 23 -5.92 9.51 -6.50
CA LYS A 23 -5.35 10.72 -7.14
C LYS A 23 -4.06 11.18 -6.49
N GLY A 24 -3.88 10.94 -5.19
CA GLY A 24 -2.64 11.25 -4.46
C GLY A 24 -1.42 10.43 -4.89
N ARG A 25 -1.61 9.25 -5.51
CA ARG A 25 -0.53 8.37 -6.04
C ARG A 25 0.63 8.19 -5.08
N TYR A 26 0.34 7.90 -3.81
CA TYR A 26 1.36 7.80 -2.78
C TYR A 26 2.31 6.63 -3.05
N ILE A 27 3.62 6.88 -3.02
CA ILE A 27 4.63 5.85 -3.33
C ILE A 27 5.60 5.53 -2.18
N GLY A 28 5.50 6.27 -1.07
CA GLY A 28 6.31 6.01 0.12
C GLY A 28 5.91 4.70 0.79
N VAL A 29 6.86 3.82 1.12
CA VAL A 29 6.64 2.52 1.78
C VAL A 29 5.64 2.60 2.95
N ARG A 30 5.83 3.58 3.85
CA ARG A 30 4.94 3.80 5.00
C ARG A 30 3.49 4.10 4.58
N ASN A 31 3.31 4.92 3.54
CA ASN A 31 1.99 5.25 3.02
C ASN A 31 1.36 4.03 2.37
N LEU A 32 2.11 3.29 1.56
CA LEU A 32 1.65 2.07 0.90
C LEU A 32 1.15 1.04 1.93
N CYS A 33 1.91 0.80 3.00
CA CYS A 33 1.51 -0.13 4.05
C CYS A 33 0.22 0.32 4.75
N LYS A 34 0.15 1.60 5.13
CA LYS A 34 -1.03 2.19 5.78
C LYS A 34 -2.27 2.12 4.90
N ILE A 35 -2.13 2.40 3.61
CA ILE A 35 -3.23 2.32 2.64
C ILE A 35 -3.70 0.88 2.48
N LEU A 36 -2.78 -0.08 2.37
CA LEU A 36 -3.15 -1.50 2.27
C LEU A 36 -3.84 -2.02 3.53
N ILE A 37 -3.43 -1.60 4.74
CA ILE A 37 -4.13 -1.94 6.00
C ILE A 37 -5.52 -1.31 5.97
N SER A 38 -5.59 0.01 5.79
CA SER A 38 -6.86 0.74 5.89
C SER A 38 -7.88 0.28 4.85
N SER A 39 -7.42 -0.09 3.66
CA SER A 39 -8.32 -0.58 2.60
C SER A 39 -8.86 -1.98 2.87
N GLU A 40 -8.14 -2.79 3.65
CA GLU A 40 -8.63 -4.09 4.12
C GLU A 40 -9.63 -3.89 5.26
N ASP A 41 -9.24 -3.11 6.27
CA ASP A 41 -10.03 -2.88 7.49
C ASP A 41 -11.38 -2.23 7.21
N PHE A 42 -11.48 -1.41 6.15
CA PHE A 42 -12.69 -0.65 5.80
C PHE A 42 -13.30 -1.06 4.45
N ASN A 43 -13.03 -2.31 4.02
CA ASN A 43 -13.58 -2.90 2.80
C ASN A 43 -13.52 -1.96 1.57
N ALA A 44 -12.40 -1.25 1.38
CA ALA A 44 -12.20 -0.27 0.32
C ALA A 44 -11.50 -0.92 -0.88
N GLN A 45 -12.25 -1.74 -1.61
CA GLN A 45 -11.69 -2.67 -2.60
C GLN A 45 -11.09 -1.96 -3.82
N GLN A 46 -11.68 -0.85 -4.28
CA GLN A 46 -11.16 -0.09 -5.43
C GLN A 46 -9.76 0.46 -5.10
N LEU A 47 -9.61 1.03 -3.91
CA LEU A 47 -8.36 1.56 -3.37
C LEU A 47 -7.32 0.45 -3.23
N ARG A 48 -7.70 -0.69 -2.62
CA ARG A 48 -6.79 -1.84 -2.46
C ARG A 48 -6.27 -2.32 -3.82
N ASN A 49 -7.18 -2.55 -4.77
CA ASN A 49 -6.84 -3.06 -6.10
C ASN A 49 -5.96 -2.08 -6.87
N TYR A 50 -6.23 -0.77 -6.77
CA TYR A 50 -5.37 0.24 -7.37
C TYR A 50 -3.95 0.18 -6.79
N TYR A 51 -3.81 0.20 -5.47
CA TYR A 51 -2.50 0.25 -4.83
C TYR A 51 -1.70 -1.04 -4.97
N ILE A 52 -2.34 -2.21 -5.04
CA ILE A 52 -1.66 -3.47 -5.41
C ILE A 52 -1.00 -3.34 -6.80
N ARG A 53 -1.76 -2.90 -7.81
CA ARG A 53 -1.21 -2.68 -9.16
C ARG A 53 -0.12 -1.62 -9.15
N HIS A 54 -0.34 -0.52 -8.41
CA HIS A 54 0.63 0.55 -8.28
C HIS A 54 1.96 0.06 -7.67
N ILE A 55 1.90 -0.80 -6.65
CA ILE A 55 3.08 -1.42 -6.03
C ILE A 55 3.81 -2.31 -7.03
N ILE A 56 3.10 -3.20 -7.72
CA ILE A 56 3.68 -4.12 -8.70
C ILE A 56 4.40 -3.36 -9.83
N SER A 57 3.77 -2.30 -10.36
CA SER A 57 4.33 -1.45 -11.40
C SER A 57 5.56 -0.65 -10.93
N ASN A 58 5.68 -0.37 -9.62
CA ASN A 58 6.77 0.41 -9.05
C ASN A 58 7.69 -0.43 -8.15
N ARG A 59 7.65 -1.76 -8.26
CA ARG A 59 8.34 -2.69 -7.36
C ARG A 59 9.84 -2.40 -7.17
N LYS A 60 10.53 -1.98 -8.23
CA LYS A 60 11.96 -1.63 -8.17
C LYS A 60 12.21 -0.45 -7.24
N LEU A 61 11.47 0.64 -7.45
CA LEU A 61 11.56 1.84 -6.61
C LEU A 61 11.21 1.54 -5.15
N ILE A 62 10.20 0.69 -4.92
CA ILE A 62 9.78 0.32 -3.57
C ILE A 62 10.85 -0.52 -2.86
N LYS A 63 11.48 -1.47 -3.57
CA LYS A 63 12.64 -2.23 -3.05
C LYS A 63 13.80 -1.30 -2.69
N GLU A 64 14.10 -0.31 -3.53
CA GLU A 64 15.14 0.69 -3.24
C GLU A 64 14.82 1.54 -2.00
N GLN A 65 13.54 1.93 -1.81
CA GLN A 65 13.12 2.62 -0.60
C GLN A 65 13.25 1.75 0.66
N LEU A 66 12.83 0.48 0.59
CA LEU A 66 12.97 -0.47 1.70
C LEU A 66 14.43 -0.70 2.08
N LEU A 67 15.31 -0.83 1.10
CA LEU A 67 16.75 -0.95 1.33
C LEU A 67 17.30 0.29 2.04
N LYS A 68 16.97 1.49 1.56
CA LYS A 68 17.39 2.75 2.19
C LYS A 68 16.89 2.87 3.63
N LEU A 69 15.65 2.47 3.91
CA LEU A 69 15.11 2.46 5.26
C LEU A 69 15.88 1.50 6.17
N ASN A 70 16.13 0.27 5.71
CA ASN A 70 16.90 -0.72 6.47
C ASN A 70 18.32 -0.25 6.77
N THR A 71 19.02 0.35 5.79
CA THR A 71 20.38 0.88 5.99
C THR A 71 20.43 2.02 7.00
N ASN A 72 19.34 2.80 7.10
CA ASN A 72 19.27 4.00 7.96
C ASN A 72 18.61 3.74 9.32
N ALA A 73 18.20 2.51 9.63
CA ALA A 73 17.52 2.19 10.89
C ALA A 73 18.47 2.42 12.08
N ALA A 74 18.06 3.29 13.01
CA ALA A 74 18.90 3.72 14.13
C ALA A 74 18.78 2.83 15.37
N ASN A 75 17.72 2.02 15.45
CA ASN A 75 17.41 1.17 16.60
C ASN A 75 16.55 -0.04 16.22
N ASP A 76 16.40 -0.98 17.16
CA ASP A 76 15.67 -2.23 16.97
C ASP A 76 14.18 -2.02 16.69
N VAL A 77 13.58 -0.95 17.21
CA VAL A 77 12.17 -0.62 16.97
C VAL A 77 11.96 -0.24 15.51
N GLU A 78 12.81 0.62 14.96
CA GLU A 78 12.77 0.99 13.54
C GLU A 78 13.02 -0.23 12.64
N GLN A 79 13.98 -1.09 12.99
CA GLN A 79 14.24 -2.32 12.24
C GLN A 79 13.02 -3.26 12.25
N LEU A 80 12.32 -3.37 13.38
CA LEU A 80 11.10 -4.15 13.49
C LEU A 80 9.99 -3.59 12.60
N GLU A 81 9.76 -2.27 12.63
CA GLU A 81 8.78 -1.60 11.77
C GLU A 81 9.08 -1.82 10.28
N ILE A 82 10.35 -1.68 9.88
CA ILE A 82 10.76 -1.88 8.49
C ILE A 82 10.59 -3.35 8.08
N SER A 83 10.88 -4.30 8.97
CA SER A 83 10.67 -5.72 8.74
C SER A 83 9.19 -6.04 8.52
N GLN A 84 8.30 -5.48 9.34
CA GLN A 84 6.84 -5.63 9.19
C GLN A 84 6.35 -5.03 7.86
N MET A 85 6.82 -3.83 7.49
CA MET A 85 6.50 -3.22 6.20
C MET A 85 6.98 -4.08 5.02
N SER A 86 8.19 -4.63 5.12
CA SER A 86 8.77 -5.50 4.10
C SER A 86 7.93 -6.76 3.92
N GLN A 87 7.61 -7.46 5.01
CA GLN A 87 6.75 -8.66 4.99
C GLN A 87 5.39 -8.38 4.34
N LYS A 88 4.79 -7.23 4.64
CA LYS A 88 3.48 -6.85 4.11
C LYS A 88 3.51 -6.55 2.61
N LEU A 89 4.64 -6.06 2.10
CA LEU A 89 4.79 -5.73 0.68
C LEU A 89 5.33 -6.89 -0.14
N GLU A 90 6.00 -7.86 0.49
CA GLU A 90 6.68 -8.98 -0.18
C GLU A 90 5.83 -9.74 -1.22
N PRO A 91 4.52 -10.02 -0.98
CA PRO A 91 3.68 -10.70 -1.96
C PRO A 91 3.57 -9.95 -3.30
N PHE A 92 3.74 -8.63 -3.28
CA PHE A 92 3.62 -7.77 -4.47
C PHE A 92 4.98 -7.44 -5.11
N LEU A 93 6.08 -7.69 -4.38
CA LEU A 93 7.44 -7.38 -4.82
C LEU A 93 8.14 -8.58 -5.48
N THR A 94 7.61 -9.79 -5.29
CA THR A 94 8.16 -11.06 -5.79
C THR A 94 7.44 -11.63 -7.00
N VAL A 95 6.39 -10.95 -7.48
CA VAL A 95 5.65 -11.35 -8.69
C VAL A 95 6.63 -11.41 -9.87
N LYS A 96 6.90 -12.64 -10.36
CA LYS A 96 7.67 -12.87 -11.58
C LYS A 96 6.89 -12.28 -12.76
N GLU A 97 7.59 -11.77 -13.77
CA GLU A 97 7.04 -11.13 -14.98
C GLU A 97 6.28 -12.11 -15.91
N ASP A 98 5.66 -13.15 -15.36
CA ASP A 98 4.94 -14.13 -16.16
C ASP A 98 3.54 -13.62 -16.46
N LYS A 99 3.41 -13.10 -17.69
CA LYS A 99 2.18 -12.92 -18.49
C LYS A 99 1.30 -11.72 -18.13
N MET A 100 1.71 -10.55 -18.60
CA MET A 100 0.79 -9.43 -18.90
C MET A 100 0.91 -9.00 -20.37
N ASN A 101 1.03 -9.99 -21.27
CA ASN A 101 0.75 -9.81 -22.70
C ASN A 101 -0.45 -10.71 -23.02
N ASN A 102 -1.65 -10.13 -23.00
CA ASN A 102 -2.78 -10.60 -23.80
C ASN A 102 -3.68 -9.41 -24.10
#